data_AF-A0A3S8RPA9-F1
#
_entry.id   AF-A0A3S8RPA9-F1
#
_cell.length_a   1.000
_cell.length_b   1.000
_cell.length_c   1.000
_cell.angle_alpha   90.00
_cell.angle_beta   90.00
_cell.angle_gamma   90.00
#
_symmetry.space_group_name_H-M   'P 1'
#
loop_
_entity.id
_entity.type
_entity.pdbx_description
1 polymer ?
#
loop_
_entity_poly.entity_id
_entity_poly.type
_entity_poly.pdbx_seq_one_letter_code
_entity_poly.pdbx_strand_id
1 'polypeptide(L)'
;MALLLCFPIDCLTAASRTERDALDHAISIQMEQKAYQIVALGDSISAGYEPGMNESSVPYGYVERLKEQGLYHGRTRVYNYGILGLTSNGLKNYVSAIQNGVAVKPETIQRGLLDPRISAFAAGIADTRAALEHADLITITIGGNDLYSLLTDIESYSVTEIEAKGRELMNIYTQNVREVIDDLTTINPHAQIILMDQYQPVPKMIIGSAYSYLQSAADSFTAAVEGLASEYAGQGKLVKAVNVAKAFKGREIALTHIFPGGDIHPNQSGYEVIAKVVAEEVWGSYQENSVLQEGMPVKIVVKGEKLQSPNIPVLRQGQTFLALRDITEAVGASSSWDSLNNTASVTYNGRKVIIPIGSSKIIANGEEIPTNNPAFLNIIGQEAKTYIPLALLAQGLGLDVQYAEKSKTVFINL
;
A
#
# COMPACT_ATOMS: atom_id res chain seq x y z
N MET A 1 5.28 13.75 70.78
CA MET A 1 3.99 13.39 70.15
C MET A 1 3.94 14.14 68.82
N ALA A 2 4.03 13.39 67.73
CA ALA A 2 4.38 13.91 66.41
C ALA A 2 3.22 14.65 65.72
N LEU A 3 3.61 15.68 64.97
CA LEU A 3 2.83 16.51 64.07
C LEU A 3 2.77 15.80 62.69
N LEU A 4 1.59 15.61 62.11
CA LEU A 4 1.40 15.40 60.66
C LEU A 4 -0.09 15.47 60.34
N LEU A 5 -0.47 16.25 59.32
CA LEU A 5 -1.50 15.88 58.34
C LEU A 5 -1.41 16.79 57.10
N CYS A 6 -1.22 16.12 55.96
CA CYS A 6 -0.95 16.63 54.62
C CYS A 6 -2.13 17.35 53.95
N PHE A 7 -1.80 18.26 53.02
CA PHE A 7 -2.68 18.69 51.93
C PHE A 7 -2.52 17.77 50.70
N PRO A 8 -3.55 17.61 49.84
CA PRO A 8 -3.51 16.70 48.70
C PRO A 8 -2.83 17.34 47.48
N ILE A 9 -1.81 16.65 46.95
CA ILE A 9 -1.21 16.92 45.64
C ILE A 9 -1.53 15.71 44.77
N ASP A 10 -2.77 15.54 44.33
CA ASP A 10 -3.14 14.41 43.42
C ASP A 10 -4.20 14.76 42.36
N CYS A 11 -4.62 16.02 42.23
CA CYS A 11 -5.57 16.43 41.18
C CYS A 11 -4.92 16.88 39.86
N LEU A 12 -3.60 17.05 39.78
CA LEU A 12 -2.91 17.57 38.59
C LEU A 12 -2.33 16.49 37.67
N THR A 13 -2.14 15.27 38.15
CA THR A 13 -1.49 14.19 37.39
C THR A 13 -2.45 13.48 36.45
N ALA A 14 -3.69 13.21 36.87
CA ALA A 14 -4.69 12.51 36.07
C ALA A 14 -5.22 13.32 34.88
N ALA A 15 -5.48 14.63 35.06
CA ALA A 15 -5.92 15.54 34.00
C ALA A 15 -4.85 15.69 32.91
N SER A 16 -3.58 15.80 33.31
CA SER A 16 -2.46 15.92 32.38
C SER A 16 -2.22 14.65 31.54
N ARG A 17 -2.66 13.47 32.03
CA ARG A 17 -2.51 12.19 31.31
C ARG A 17 -3.62 11.99 30.29
N THR A 18 -4.85 12.39 30.62
CA THR A 18 -6.00 12.36 29.71
C THR A 18 -5.88 13.41 28.60
N GLU A 19 -5.38 14.61 28.89
CA GLU A 19 -5.06 15.62 27.86
C GLU A 19 -3.90 15.17 26.95
N ARG A 20 -2.93 14.41 27.49
CA ARG A 20 -1.83 13.82 26.70
C ARG A 20 -2.28 12.65 25.82
N ASP A 21 -3.10 11.74 26.33
CA ASP A 21 -3.69 10.67 25.52
C ASP A 21 -4.58 11.25 24.39
N ALA A 22 -5.31 12.34 24.69
CA ALA A 22 -6.07 13.07 23.68
C ALA A 22 -5.18 13.78 22.65
N LEU A 23 -4.02 14.32 23.07
CA LEU A 23 -3.05 14.94 22.18
C LEU A 23 -2.31 13.90 21.31
N ASP A 24 -1.89 12.78 21.87
CA ASP A 24 -1.27 11.68 21.11
C ASP A 24 -2.26 11.02 20.15
N HIS A 25 -3.53 10.89 20.56
CA HIS A 25 -4.61 10.47 19.68
C HIS A 25 -4.88 11.50 18.57
N ALA A 26 -4.96 12.80 18.90
CA ALA A 26 -5.12 13.87 17.92
C ALA A 26 -3.93 13.98 16.97
N ILE A 27 -2.71 13.73 17.44
CA ILE A 27 -1.51 13.65 16.62
C ILE A 27 -1.57 12.41 15.74
N SER A 28 -1.96 11.23 16.25
CA SER A 28 -2.16 10.02 15.43
C SER A 28 -3.17 10.29 14.30
N ILE A 29 -4.30 10.92 14.63
CA ILE A 29 -5.33 11.33 13.65
C ILE A 29 -4.75 12.33 12.65
N GLN A 30 -3.99 13.33 13.10
CA GLN A 30 -3.38 14.32 12.21
C GLN A 30 -2.26 13.71 11.33
N MET A 31 -1.55 12.72 11.85
CA MET A 31 -0.53 11.95 11.14
C MET A 31 -1.17 11.04 10.07
N GLU A 32 -2.35 10.51 10.35
CA GLU A 32 -3.18 9.71 9.45
C GLU A 32 -3.84 10.57 8.36
N GLN A 33 -4.30 11.78 8.70
CA GLN A 33 -4.83 12.78 7.76
C GLN A 33 -3.77 13.37 6.80
N LYS A 34 -2.47 13.21 7.10
CA LYS A 34 -1.37 13.70 6.24
C LYS A 34 -0.74 12.61 5.37
N ALA A 35 -1.17 11.36 5.51
CA ALA A 35 -0.66 10.28 4.68
C ALA A 35 -1.36 10.28 3.32
N TYR A 36 -0.61 10.05 2.25
CA TYR A 36 -1.16 9.75 0.94
C TYR A 36 -1.93 8.41 1.00
N GLN A 37 -3.23 8.44 0.73
CA GLN A 37 -4.10 7.27 0.88
C GLN A 37 -4.40 6.63 -0.47
N ILE A 38 -4.02 5.37 -0.61
CA ILE A 38 -4.29 4.55 -1.79
C ILE A 38 -5.39 3.56 -1.46
N VAL A 39 -6.48 3.55 -2.22
CA VAL A 39 -7.55 2.56 -2.12
C VAL A 39 -7.59 1.73 -3.39
N ALA A 40 -7.41 0.42 -3.28
CA ALA A 40 -7.52 -0.49 -4.41
C ALA A 40 -8.89 -1.18 -4.40
N LEU A 41 -9.64 -1.07 -5.49
CA LEU A 41 -10.89 -1.76 -5.74
C LEU A 41 -10.73 -2.69 -6.94
N GLY A 42 -11.30 -3.89 -6.91
CA GLY A 42 -11.24 -4.75 -8.07
C GLY A 42 -11.38 -6.22 -7.77
N ASP A 43 -10.87 -7.03 -8.68
CA ASP A 43 -10.89 -8.49 -8.61
C ASP A 43 -9.63 -9.09 -7.95
N SER A 44 -9.29 -10.32 -8.33
CA SER A 44 -8.13 -11.06 -7.83
C SER A 44 -6.79 -10.42 -8.16
N ILE A 45 -6.70 -9.62 -9.22
CA ILE A 45 -5.47 -8.89 -9.56
C ILE A 45 -5.24 -7.78 -8.51
N SER A 46 -6.29 -7.05 -8.14
CA SER A 46 -6.23 -6.07 -7.03
C SER A 46 -5.95 -6.72 -5.69
N ALA A 47 -6.52 -7.91 -5.44
CA ALA A 47 -6.24 -8.67 -4.24
C ALA A 47 -4.77 -9.13 -4.11
N GLY A 48 -3.98 -9.07 -5.20
CA GLY A 48 -2.61 -9.56 -5.22
C GLY A 48 -2.52 -11.09 -5.17
N TYR A 49 -3.53 -11.78 -5.72
CA TYR A 49 -3.64 -13.24 -5.66
C TYR A 49 -2.55 -13.93 -6.50
N GLU A 50 -1.97 -14.99 -5.94
CA GLU A 50 -1.16 -15.98 -6.64
C GLU A 50 -1.66 -17.40 -6.29
N PRO A 51 -1.42 -18.39 -7.17
CA PRO A 51 -1.82 -19.77 -6.92
C PRO A 51 -1.32 -20.30 -5.58
N GLY A 52 -2.22 -20.93 -4.82
CA GLY A 52 -1.92 -21.54 -3.51
C GLY A 52 -2.10 -20.60 -2.31
N MET A 53 -2.48 -19.34 -2.53
CA MET A 53 -2.87 -18.45 -1.44
C MET A 53 -4.16 -18.92 -0.75
N ASN A 54 -4.25 -18.63 0.55
CA ASN A 54 -5.40 -18.89 1.41
C ASN A 54 -5.59 -17.73 2.40
N GLU A 55 -6.55 -17.85 3.32
CA GLU A 55 -6.88 -16.80 4.31
C GLU A 55 -5.71 -16.35 5.20
N SER A 56 -4.70 -17.20 5.39
CA SER A 56 -3.49 -16.86 6.18
C SER A 56 -2.39 -16.23 5.34
N SER A 57 -2.57 -16.17 4.02
CA SER A 57 -1.58 -15.59 3.11
C SER A 57 -1.59 -14.07 3.20
N VAL A 58 -0.40 -13.48 3.22
CA VAL A 58 -0.24 -12.03 3.13
C VAL A 58 0.06 -11.69 1.66
N PRO A 59 -0.86 -11.02 0.94
CA PRO A 59 -0.63 -10.65 -0.44
C PRO A 59 0.58 -9.75 -0.61
N TYR A 60 1.24 -9.87 -1.76
CA TYR A 60 2.26 -8.94 -2.20
C TYR A 60 2.15 -8.75 -3.72
N GLY A 61 1.10 -8.04 -4.11
CA GLY A 61 0.75 -7.71 -5.48
C GLY A 61 1.23 -6.32 -5.89
N TYR A 62 0.51 -5.69 -6.81
CA TYR A 62 0.83 -4.34 -7.26
C TYR A 62 0.50 -3.30 -6.20
N VAL A 63 -0.54 -3.53 -5.39
CA VAL A 63 -1.03 -2.59 -4.38
C VAL A 63 0.02 -2.36 -3.28
N GLU A 64 0.65 -3.43 -2.79
CA GLU A 64 1.74 -3.31 -1.80
C GLU A 64 2.97 -2.63 -2.39
N ARG A 65 3.25 -2.83 -3.68
CA ARG A 65 4.33 -2.12 -4.38
C ARG A 65 4.01 -0.64 -4.56
N LEU A 66 2.77 -0.27 -4.86
CA LEU A 66 2.35 1.14 -4.90
C LEU A 66 2.49 1.80 -3.53
N LYS A 67 2.20 1.08 -2.44
CA LYS A 67 2.52 1.56 -1.09
C LYS A 67 4.02 1.83 -0.94
N GLU A 68 4.89 0.90 -1.35
CA GLU A 68 6.34 1.12 -1.31
C GLU A 68 6.78 2.33 -2.16
N GLN A 69 6.18 2.52 -3.34
CA GLN A 69 6.44 3.69 -4.18
C GLN A 69 5.99 4.99 -3.52
N GLY A 70 4.77 5.04 -2.98
CA GLY A 70 4.29 6.20 -2.25
C GLY A 70 5.18 6.56 -1.04
N LEU A 71 5.77 5.55 -0.37
CA LEU A 71 6.71 5.78 0.73
C LEU A 71 8.00 6.51 0.32
N TYR A 72 8.34 6.55 -0.97
CA TYR A 72 9.41 7.42 -1.49
C TYR A 72 8.97 8.88 -1.64
N HIS A 73 7.67 9.17 -1.70
CA HIS A 73 7.12 10.51 -1.84
C HIS A 73 6.61 11.11 -0.53
N GLY A 74 6.37 10.27 0.48
CA GLY A 74 5.97 10.69 1.81
C GLY A 74 5.26 9.58 2.58
N ARG A 75 4.61 9.96 3.68
CA ARG A 75 3.77 9.02 4.44
C ARG A 75 2.70 8.47 3.52
N THR A 76 2.57 7.15 3.46
CA THR A 76 1.61 6.48 2.58
C THR A 76 0.91 5.35 3.32
N ARG A 77 -0.39 5.22 3.08
CA ARG A 77 -1.25 4.15 3.57
C ARG A 77 -2.00 3.53 2.40
N VAL A 78 -2.34 2.25 2.55
CA VAL A 78 -3.06 1.51 1.51
C VAL A 78 -4.18 0.70 2.13
N TYR A 79 -5.33 0.70 1.46
CA TYR A 79 -6.50 -0.10 1.80
C TYR A 79 -6.86 -0.93 0.56
N ASN A 80 -6.71 -2.25 0.67
CA ASN A 80 -6.92 -3.16 -0.45
C ASN A 80 -8.25 -3.90 -0.31
N TYR A 81 -9.22 -3.56 -1.16
CA TYR A 81 -10.53 -4.19 -1.25
C TYR A 81 -10.70 -4.98 -2.55
N GLY A 82 -9.63 -5.59 -3.05
CA GLY A 82 -9.70 -6.56 -4.14
C GLY A 82 -10.40 -7.86 -3.71
N ILE A 83 -11.43 -8.27 -4.45
CA ILE A 83 -12.28 -9.43 -4.15
C ILE A 83 -12.09 -10.52 -5.21
N LEU A 84 -11.73 -11.74 -4.80
CA LEU A 84 -11.48 -12.84 -5.74
C LEU A 84 -12.74 -13.19 -6.55
N GLY A 85 -12.61 -13.25 -7.88
CA GLY A 85 -13.70 -13.60 -8.80
C GLY A 85 -14.75 -12.51 -9.03
N LEU A 86 -14.51 -11.28 -8.55
CA LEU A 86 -15.43 -10.16 -8.75
C LEU A 86 -15.56 -9.82 -10.25
N THR A 87 -16.80 -9.58 -10.70
CA THR A 87 -17.12 -9.05 -12.04
C THR A 87 -17.37 -7.55 -11.98
N SER A 88 -17.45 -6.87 -13.13
CA SER A 88 -17.82 -5.45 -13.18
C SER A 88 -19.19 -5.17 -12.53
N ASN A 89 -20.16 -6.08 -12.70
CA ASN A 89 -21.46 -5.97 -12.05
C ASN A 89 -21.36 -6.15 -10.54
N GLY A 90 -20.51 -7.07 -10.08
CA GLY A 90 -20.24 -7.26 -8.65
C GLY A 90 -19.59 -6.03 -8.03
N LEU A 91 -18.60 -5.46 -8.71
CA LEU A 91 -17.95 -4.22 -8.28
C LEU A 91 -18.94 -3.06 -8.22
N LYS A 92 -19.82 -2.90 -9.23
CA LYS A 92 -20.90 -1.92 -9.21
C LYS A 92 -21.78 -2.05 -7.98
N ASN A 93 -22.28 -3.26 -7.70
CA ASN A 93 -23.14 -3.49 -6.54
C ASN A 93 -22.41 -3.18 -5.22
N TYR A 94 -21.12 -3.51 -5.13
CA TYR A 94 -20.30 -3.24 -3.96
C TYR A 94 -20.12 -1.72 -3.74
N VAL A 95 -19.71 -0.99 -4.78
CA VAL A 95 -19.52 0.47 -4.71
C VAL A 95 -20.83 1.19 -4.44
N SER A 96 -21.94 0.75 -5.02
CA SER A 96 -23.26 1.29 -4.70
C SER A 96 -23.65 1.06 -3.23
N ALA A 97 -23.36 -0.12 -2.66
CA ALA A 97 -23.56 -0.36 -1.24
C ALA A 97 -22.69 0.56 -0.36
N ILE A 98 -21.45 0.82 -0.77
CA ILE A 98 -20.53 1.76 -0.13
C ILE A 98 -21.07 3.20 -0.17
N GLN A 99 -21.57 3.64 -1.32
CA GLN A 99 -22.21 4.94 -1.46
C GLN A 99 -23.47 5.10 -0.60
N ASN A 100 -24.15 4.00 -0.30
CA ASN A 100 -25.27 4.00 0.63
C ASN A 100 -24.83 3.88 2.10
N GLY A 101 -23.60 3.42 2.35
CA GLY A 101 -23.03 3.27 3.71
C GLY A 101 -23.66 2.14 4.52
N VAL A 102 -24.35 1.19 3.88
CA VAL A 102 -25.09 0.12 4.56
C VAL A 102 -24.41 -1.22 4.32
N ALA A 103 -24.13 -1.95 5.41
CA ALA A 103 -23.65 -3.33 5.33
C ALA A 103 -24.66 -4.22 4.58
N VAL A 104 -24.15 -5.07 3.70
CA VAL A 104 -24.96 -5.95 2.85
C VAL A 104 -24.59 -7.41 3.06
N LYS A 105 -25.36 -8.32 2.46
CA LYS A 105 -24.97 -9.73 2.39
C LYS A 105 -24.02 -9.94 1.19
N PRO A 106 -23.11 -10.92 1.25
CA PRO A 106 -22.25 -11.30 0.12
C PRO A 106 -23.00 -11.44 -1.22
N GLU A 107 -24.20 -12.03 -1.20
CA GLU A 107 -24.98 -12.27 -2.41
C GLU A 107 -25.54 -11.00 -3.05
N THR A 108 -25.63 -9.90 -2.29
CA THR A 108 -25.98 -8.57 -2.80
C THR A 108 -24.84 -8.00 -3.63
N ILE A 109 -23.59 -8.27 -3.24
CA ILE A 109 -22.41 -7.90 -4.05
C ILE A 109 -22.40 -8.77 -5.31
N GLN A 110 -22.21 -10.08 -5.14
CA GLN A 110 -22.22 -11.04 -6.24
C GLN A 110 -22.47 -12.45 -5.69
N ARG A 111 -23.41 -13.17 -6.30
CA ARG A 111 -23.70 -14.57 -5.95
C ARG A 111 -22.56 -15.49 -6.39
N GLY A 112 -22.22 -16.46 -5.55
CA GLY A 112 -21.23 -17.49 -5.87
C GLY A 112 -19.78 -17.04 -5.80
N LEU A 113 -19.48 -15.90 -5.18
CA LEU A 113 -18.11 -15.52 -4.88
C LEU A 113 -17.45 -16.55 -3.97
N LEU A 114 -16.24 -16.97 -4.35
CA LEU A 114 -15.43 -17.93 -3.60
C LEU A 114 -14.35 -17.25 -2.74
N ASP A 115 -14.33 -15.91 -2.68
CA ASP A 115 -13.41 -15.19 -1.80
C ASP A 115 -13.78 -15.48 -0.32
N PRO A 116 -12.88 -16.08 0.47
CA PRO A 116 -13.17 -16.40 1.86
C PRO A 116 -13.42 -15.15 2.72
N ARG A 117 -12.98 -13.98 2.26
CA ARG A 117 -13.10 -12.69 2.97
C ARG A 117 -14.39 -11.96 2.64
N ILE A 118 -15.24 -12.47 1.74
CA ILE A 118 -16.41 -11.73 1.23
C ILE A 118 -17.37 -11.27 2.33
N SER A 119 -17.57 -12.09 3.37
CA SER A 119 -18.41 -11.71 4.51
C SER A 119 -17.86 -10.50 5.26
N ALA A 120 -16.53 -10.38 5.37
CA ALA A 120 -15.89 -9.23 6.00
C ALA A 120 -16.03 -7.97 5.13
N PHE A 121 -15.84 -8.07 3.80
CA PHE A 121 -16.06 -6.94 2.89
C PHE A 121 -17.52 -6.46 2.90
N ALA A 122 -18.48 -7.38 2.92
CA ALA A 122 -19.90 -7.05 2.94
C ALA A 122 -20.36 -6.40 4.26
N ALA A 123 -19.75 -6.80 5.38
CA ALA A 123 -19.99 -6.19 6.69
C ALA A 123 -19.24 -4.86 6.88
N GLY A 124 -18.03 -4.73 6.32
CA GLY A 124 -17.11 -3.60 6.46
C GLY A 124 -17.38 -2.42 5.51
N ILE A 125 -18.60 -2.31 4.97
CA ILE A 125 -18.98 -1.26 4.01
C ILE A 125 -18.70 0.16 4.54
N ALA A 126 -19.00 0.41 5.82
CA ALA A 126 -18.77 1.72 6.43
C ALA A 126 -17.28 2.08 6.50
N ASP A 127 -16.41 1.11 6.81
CA ASP A 127 -14.96 1.31 6.87
C ASP A 127 -14.39 1.54 5.45
N THR A 128 -14.87 0.78 4.46
CA THR A 128 -14.50 0.99 3.05
C THR A 128 -14.91 2.38 2.56
N ARG A 129 -16.10 2.85 2.96
CA ARG A 129 -16.56 4.20 2.64
C ARG A 129 -15.62 5.26 3.23
N ALA A 130 -15.29 5.14 4.52
CA ALA A 130 -14.39 6.08 5.19
C ALA A 130 -13.01 6.14 4.52
N ALA A 131 -12.47 4.99 4.08
CA ALA A 131 -11.22 4.97 3.32
C ALA A 131 -11.34 5.69 1.97
N LEU A 132 -12.46 5.51 1.25
CA LEU A 132 -12.70 6.16 -0.05
C LEU A 132 -12.93 7.67 0.08
N GLU A 133 -13.61 8.14 1.13
CA GLU A 133 -13.84 9.57 1.41
C GLU A 133 -12.52 10.34 1.61
N HIS A 134 -11.45 9.66 2.01
CA HIS A 134 -10.12 10.23 2.25
C HIS A 134 -9.05 9.77 1.25
N ALA A 135 -9.42 8.99 0.23
CA ALA A 135 -8.48 8.51 -0.78
C ALA A 135 -7.88 9.67 -1.59
N ASP A 136 -6.56 9.66 -1.77
CA ASP A 136 -5.89 10.50 -2.78
C ASP A 136 -5.84 9.76 -4.13
N LEU A 137 -5.70 8.44 -4.09
CA LEU A 137 -5.63 7.56 -5.25
C LEU A 137 -6.57 6.38 -5.09
N ILE A 138 -7.40 6.13 -6.10
CA ILE A 138 -8.21 4.92 -6.23
C ILE A 138 -7.74 4.15 -7.47
N THR A 139 -7.35 2.89 -7.31
CA THR A 139 -6.97 2.01 -8.43
C THR A 139 -8.05 0.98 -8.69
N ILE A 140 -8.39 0.74 -9.96
CA ILE A 140 -9.44 -0.20 -10.38
C ILE A 140 -8.91 -1.23 -11.37
N THR A 141 -8.94 -2.52 -11.01
CA THR A 141 -8.76 -3.66 -11.95
C THR A 141 -10.02 -4.51 -11.97
N ILE A 142 -10.73 -4.56 -13.10
CA ILE A 142 -11.95 -5.36 -13.23
C ILE A 142 -12.21 -5.70 -14.70
N GLY A 143 -12.99 -6.74 -14.97
CA GLY A 143 -13.46 -7.10 -16.31
C GLY A 143 -12.96 -8.43 -16.84
N GLY A 144 -11.87 -8.98 -16.29
CA GLY A 144 -11.36 -10.29 -16.69
C GLY A 144 -12.40 -11.41 -16.48
N ASN A 145 -13.09 -11.38 -15.34
CA ASN A 145 -14.14 -12.34 -14.99
C ASN A 145 -15.42 -12.17 -15.83
N ASP A 146 -15.72 -10.97 -16.31
CA ASP A 146 -16.86 -10.69 -17.19
C ASP A 146 -16.70 -11.41 -18.53
N LEU A 147 -15.49 -11.41 -19.07
CA LEU A 147 -15.16 -12.02 -20.35
C LEU A 147 -14.73 -13.49 -20.25
N TYR A 148 -14.46 -13.99 -19.04
CA TYR A 148 -13.96 -15.35 -18.84
C TYR A 148 -14.90 -16.41 -19.43
N SER A 149 -16.21 -16.21 -19.33
CA SER A 149 -17.23 -17.12 -19.91
C SER A 149 -17.13 -17.27 -21.43
N LEU A 150 -16.58 -16.29 -22.15
CA LEU A 150 -16.34 -16.41 -23.59
C LEU A 150 -15.17 -17.34 -23.91
N LEU A 151 -14.20 -17.44 -23.00
CA LEU A 151 -13.03 -18.29 -23.19
C LEU A 151 -13.36 -19.76 -22.95
N THR A 152 -14.27 -20.06 -22.01
CA THR A 152 -14.65 -21.44 -21.67
C THR A 152 -15.60 -22.07 -22.69
N ASP A 153 -16.44 -21.26 -23.33
CA ASP A 153 -17.50 -21.75 -24.21
C ASP A 153 -17.16 -21.56 -25.71
N ILE A 154 -15.92 -21.18 -26.03
CA ILE A 154 -15.54 -20.71 -27.38
C ILE A 154 -15.78 -21.76 -28.48
N GLU A 155 -15.71 -23.05 -28.15
CA GLU A 155 -15.98 -24.16 -29.08
C GLU A 155 -17.47 -24.34 -29.41
N SER A 156 -18.36 -23.74 -28.61
CA SER A 156 -19.81 -23.88 -28.74
C SER A 156 -20.47 -22.79 -29.60
N TYR A 157 -19.70 -21.81 -30.08
CA TYR A 157 -20.20 -20.66 -30.81
C TYR A 157 -19.51 -20.48 -32.17
N SER A 158 -20.25 -19.99 -33.16
CA SER A 158 -19.66 -19.44 -34.38
C SER A 158 -18.89 -18.15 -34.08
N VAL A 159 -17.95 -17.78 -34.97
CA VAL A 159 -17.18 -16.53 -34.86
C VAL A 159 -18.11 -15.31 -34.72
N THR A 160 -19.20 -15.27 -35.50
CA THR A 160 -20.20 -14.19 -35.45
C THR A 160 -20.95 -14.10 -34.12
N GLU A 161 -21.22 -15.24 -33.47
CA GLU A 161 -21.88 -15.28 -32.17
C GLU A 161 -20.91 -14.84 -31.06
N ILE A 162 -19.65 -15.26 -31.12
CA ILE A 162 -18.59 -14.80 -30.20
C ILE A 162 -18.42 -13.29 -30.30
N GLU A 163 -18.38 -12.73 -31.51
CA GLU A 163 -18.28 -11.29 -31.71
C GLU A 163 -19.51 -10.53 -31.18
N ALA A 164 -20.72 -11.06 -31.40
CA ALA A 164 -21.94 -10.45 -30.89
C ALA A 164 -21.98 -10.46 -29.36
N LYS A 165 -21.68 -11.60 -28.73
CA LYS A 165 -21.64 -11.75 -27.28
C LYS A 165 -20.51 -10.94 -26.65
N GLY A 166 -19.35 -10.86 -27.32
CA GLY A 166 -18.24 -9.99 -26.93
C GLY A 166 -18.64 -8.52 -26.89
N ARG A 167 -19.34 -8.02 -27.92
CA ARG A 167 -19.88 -6.64 -27.92
C ARG A 167 -20.89 -6.42 -26.80
N GLU A 168 -21.79 -7.38 -26.56
CA GLU A 168 -22.77 -7.30 -25.48
C GLU A 168 -22.10 -7.20 -24.10
N LEU A 169 -21.17 -8.12 -23.81
CA LEU A 169 -20.44 -8.11 -22.54
C LEU A 169 -19.61 -6.84 -22.36
N MET A 170 -18.98 -6.33 -23.42
CA MET A 170 -18.25 -5.06 -23.36
C MET A 170 -19.16 -3.86 -23.11
N ASN A 171 -20.38 -3.86 -23.65
CA ASN A 171 -21.36 -2.82 -23.36
C ASN A 171 -21.80 -2.86 -21.89
N ILE A 172 -22.07 -4.05 -21.36
CA ILE A 172 -22.42 -4.25 -19.94
C ILE A 172 -21.26 -3.81 -19.04
N TYR A 173 -20.04 -4.24 -19.34
CA TYR A 173 -18.82 -3.83 -18.63
C TYR A 173 -18.70 -2.30 -18.59
N THR A 174 -18.83 -1.65 -19.76
CA THR A 174 -18.68 -0.19 -19.88
C THR A 174 -19.75 0.55 -19.06
N GLN A 175 -21.00 0.07 -19.08
CA GLN A 175 -22.07 0.63 -18.27
C GLN A 175 -21.82 0.45 -16.77
N ASN A 176 -21.41 -0.74 -16.35
CA ASN A 176 -21.13 -1.01 -14.93
C ASN A 176 -19.98 -0.16 -14.41
N VAL A 177 -18.89 -0.04 -15.17
CA VAL A 177 -17.74 0.77 -14.78
C VAL A 177 -18.08 2.26 -14.80
N ARG A 178 -18.96 2.71 -15.72
CA ARG A 178 -19.48 4.08 -15.67
C ARG A 178 -20.18 4.35 -14.33
N GLU A 179 -21.12 3.51 -13.93
CA GLU A 179 -21.83 3.66 -12.65
C GLU A 179 -20.87 3.61 -11.45
N VAL A 180 -19.84 2.75 -11.49
CA VAL A 180 -18.78 2.71 -10.45
C VAL A 180 -18.05 4.05 -10.36
N ILE A 181 -17.63 4.64 -11.48
CA ILE A 181 -16.90 5.92 -11.47
C ILE A 181 -17.82 7.07 -11.03
N ASP A 182 -19.08 7.08 -11.46
CA ASP A 182 -20.07 8.06 -11.01
C ASP A 182 -20.20 8.05 -9.48
N ASP A 183 -20.34 6.86 -8.90
CA ASP A 183 -20.46 6.68 -7.46
C ASP A 183 -19.16 7.09 -6.73
N LEU A 184 -17.99 6.63 -7.21
CA LEU A 184 -16.71 7.00 -6.60
C LEU A 184 -16.43 8.50 -6.64
N THR A 185 -16.75 9.17 -7.76
CA THR A 185 -16.58 10.63 -7.87
C THR A 185 -17.63 11.42 -7.07
N THR A 186 -18.71 10.76 -6.65
CA THR A 186 -19.68 11.31 -5.69
C THR A 186 -19.18 11.16 -4.26
N ILE A 187 -18.64 9.99 -3.91
CA ILE A 187 -18.02 9.74 -2.60
C ILE A 187 -16.83 10.66 -2.36
N ASN A 188 -15.94 10.78 -3.36
CA ASN A 188 -14.75 11.61 -3.26
C ASN A 188 -14.44 12.28 -4.62
N PRO A 189 -14.82 13.56 -4.81
CA PRO A 189 -14.56 14.27 -6.06
C PRO A 189 -13.09 14.69 -6.25
N HIS A 190 -12.23 14.51 -5.24
CA HIS A 190 -10.83 14.94 -5.24
C HIS A 190 -9.84 13.79 -5.47
N ALA A 191 -10.26 12.54 -5.31
CA ALA A 191 -9.42 11.38 -5.57
C ALA A 191 -9.07 11.28 -7.06
N GLN A 192 -7.80 10.96 -7.36
CA GLN A 192 -7.43 10.47 -8.68
C GLN A 192 -7.87 9.02 -8.83
N ILE A 193 -8.57 8.69 -9.92
CA ILE A 193 -8.98 7.33 -10.24
C ILE A 193 -8.12 6.80 -11.40
N ILE A 194 -7.44 5.68 -11.17
CA ILE A 194 -6.69 4.94 -12.18
C ILE A 194 -7.49 3.70 -12.57
N LEU A 195 -8.04 3.70 -13.79
CA LEU A 195 -8.72 2.54 -14.39
C LEU A 195 -7.72 1.78 -15.25
N MET A 196 -7.46 0.51 -14.90
CA MET A 196 -6.53 -0.33 -15.65
C MET A 196 -7.25 -1.20 -16.66
N ASP A 197 -6.68 -1.34 -17.85
CA ASP A 197 -7.12 -2.32 -18.83
C ASP A 197 -6.75 -3.76 -18.41
N GLN A 198 -7.24 -4.74 -19.17
CA GLN A 198 -7.02 -6.16 -18.90
C GLN A 198 -6.06 -6.75 -19.94
N TYR A 199 -5.01 -7.42 -19.45
CA TYR A 199 -4.08 -8.12 -20.33
C TYR A 199 -4.67 -9.44 -20.84
N GLN A 200 -4.17 -9.88 -21.99
CA GLN A 200 -4.44 -11.22 -22.51
C GLN A 200 -3.40 -12.19 -21.92
N PRO A 201 -3.78 -13.22 -21.12
CA PRO A 201 -2.83 -14.05 -20.38
C PRO A 201 -2.26 -15.26 -21.13
N VAL A 202 -2.79 -15.61 -22.31
CA VAL A 202 -2.51 -16.86 -23.02
C VAL A 202 -1.47 -16.66 -24.14
N PRO A 203 -0.26 -17.22 -24.02
CA PRO A 203 0.81 -17.01 -24.98
C PRO A 203 0.52 -17.64 -26.34
N LYS A 204 1.10 -17.04 -27.40
CA LYS A 204 0.99 -17.51 -28.79
C LYS A 204 1.34 -18.99 -28.97
N MET A 205 2.27 -19.53 -28.18
CA MET A 205 2.68 -20.92 -28.25
C MET A 205 1.55 -21.90 -27.92
N ILE A 206 0.58 -21.50 -27.09
CA ILE A 206 -0.55 -22.37 -26.67
C ILE A 206 -1.70 -22.28 -27.68
N ILE A 207 -2.03 -21.08 -28.15
CA ILE A 207 -3.25 -20.83 -28.95
C ILE A 207 -3.00 -20.53 -30.44
N GLY A 208 -1.74 -20.55 -30.88
CA GLY A 208 -1.35 -20.46 -32.29
C GLY A 208 -1.90 -19.21 -33.00
N SER A 209 -2.65 -19.42 -34.07
CA SER A 209 -3.25 -18.34 -34.88
C SER A 209 -4.34 -17.55 -34.14
N ALA A 210 -4.99 -18.12 -33.12
CA ALA A 210 -6.00 -17.41 -32.33
C ALA A 210 -5.41 -16.30 -31.45
N TYR A 211 -4.08 -16.29 -31.26
CA TYR A 211 -3.40 -15.26 -30.48
C TYR A 211 -3.67 -13.84 -31.00
N SER A 212 -3.65 -13.60 -32.31
CA SER A 212 -3.92 -12.27 -32.86
C SER A 212 -5.36 -11.82 -32.58
N TYR A 213 -6.31 -12.76 -32.58
CA TYR A 213 -7.70 -12.47 -32.26
C TYR A 213 -7.87 -12.05 -30.79
N LEU A 214 -7.30 -12.81 -29.86
CA LEU A 214 -7.37 -12.45 -28.44
C LEU A 214 -6.63 -11.14 -28.13
N GLN A 215 -5.54 -10.86 -28.84
CA GLN A 215 -4.85 -9.57 -28.75
C GLN A 215 -5.72 -8.42 -29.27
N SER A 216 -6.44 -8.59 -30.38
CA SER A 216 -7.39 -7.58 -30.85
C SER A 216 -8.57 -7.37 -29.91
N ALA A 217 -9.01 -8.42 -29.21
CA ALA A 217 -10.03 -8.30 -28.16
C ALA A 217 -9.50 -7.50 -26.96
N ALA A 218 -8.27 -7.76 -26.51
CA ALA A 218 -7.61 -6.97 -25.48
C ALA A 218 -7.42 -5.51 -25.91
N ASP A 219 -6.98 -5.25 -27.15
CA ASP A 219 -6.85 -3.90 -27.71
C ASP A 219 -8.21 -3.16 -27.71
N SER A 220 -9.31 -3.87 -27.97
CA SER A 220 -10.68 -3.30 -27.90
C SER A 220 -11.11 -3.00 -26.47
N PHE A 221 -10.72 -3.83 -25.50
CA PHE A 221 -10.94 -3.58 -24.08
C PHE A 221 -10.16 -2.33 -23.62
N THR A 222 -8.89 -2.23 -24.00
CA THR A 222 -8.06 -1.04 -23.74
C THR A 222 -8.74 0.21 -24.27
N ALA A 223 -9.23 0.19 -25.52
CA ALA A 223 -9.93 1.33 -26.11
C ALA A 223 -11.21 1.72 -25.33
N ALA A 224 -11.95 0.75 -24.80
CA ALA A 224 -13.13 1.02 -23.97
C ALA A 224 -12.74 1.70 -22.64
N VAL A 225 -11.67 1.24 -22.00
CA VAL A 225 -11.12 1.85 -20.76
C VAL A 225 -10.60 3.26 -21.01
N GLU A 226 -9.82 3.47 -22.07
CA GLU A 226 -9.33 4.79 -22.47
C GLU A 226 -10.49 5.74 -22.81
N GLY A 227 -11.52 5.24 -23.48
CA GLY A 227 -12.73 5.99 -23.82
C GLY A 227 -13.48 6.48 -22.58
N LEU A 228 -13.71 5.59 -21.59
CA LEU A 228 -14.33 5.95 -20.32
C LEU A 228 -13.49 6.98 -19.55
N ALA A 229 -12.19 6.75 -19.41
CA ALA A 229 -11.32 7.69 -18.72
C ALA A 229 -11.32 9.07 -19.39
N SER A 230 -11.29 9.11 -20.72
CA SER A 230 -11.35 10.35 -21.51
C SER A 230 -12.69 11.07 -21.37
N GLU A 231 -13.80 10.33 -21.32
CA GLU A 231 -15.15 10.87 -21.08
C GLU A 231 -15.20 11.66 -19.76
N TYR A 232 -14.72 11.04 -18.67
CA TYR A 232 -14.69 11.68 -17.35
C TYR A 232 -13.65 12.79 -17.22
N ALA A 233 -12.47 12.63 -17.83
CA ALA A 233 -11.47 13.69 -17.89
C ALA A 233 -12.02 14.93 -18.62
N GLY A 234 -12.79 14.75 -19.70
CA GLY A 234 -13.48 15.82 -20.41
C GLY A 234 -14.54 16.55 -19.57
N GLN A 235 -15.04 15.92 -18.51
CA GLN A 235 -15.94 16.50 -17.52
C GLN A 235 -15.18 17.17 -16.34
N GLY A 236 -13.85 17.21 -16.40
CA GLY A 236 -13.00 17.77 -15.34
C GLY A 236 -12.78 16.85 -14.14
N LYS A 237 -13.13 15.56 -14.25
CA LYS A 237 -12.86 14.55 -13.21
C LYS A 237 -11.44 14.01 -13.35
N LEU A 238 -10.82 13.62 -12.23
CA LEU A 238 -9.45 13.10 -12.19
C LEU A 238 -9.38 11.60 -12.50
N VAL A 239 -9.94 11.19 -13.65
CA VAL A 239 -9.95 9.78 -14.09
C VAL A 239 -8.93 9.59 -15.20
N LYS A 240 -8.07 8.57 -15.08
CA LYS A 240 -7.08 8.21 -16.09
C LYS A 240 -7.07 6.71 -16.36
N ALA A 241 -6.76 6.36 -17.61
CA ALA A 241 -6.54 4.98 -18.02
C ALA A 241 -5.05 4.62 -17.91
N VAL A 242 -4.75 3.38 -17.49
CA VAL A 242 -3.39 2.81 -17.51
C VAL A 242 -3.40 1.50 -18.28
N ASN A 243 -2.49 1.39 -19.26
CA ASN A 243 -2.45 0.29 -20.22
C ASN A 243 -1.49 -0.84 -19.78
N VAL A 244 -1.97 -1.70 -18.89
CA VAL A 244 -1.30 -2.92 -18.43
C VAL A 244 -1.15 -3.93 -19.57
N ALA A 245 -2.17 -4.08 -20.43
CA ALA A 245 -2.19 -5.06 -21.52
C ALA A 245 -0.98 -4.95 -22.43
N LYS A 246 -0.59 -3.71 -22.77
CA LYS A 246 0.59 -3.42 -23.58
C LYS A 246 1.89 -3.95 -22.96
N ALA A 247 2.02 -3.88 -21.63
CA ALA A 247 3.22 -4.31 -20.93
C ALA A 247 3.35 -5.83 -20.81
N PHE A 248 2.22 -6.55 -20.94
CA PHE A 248 2.13 -8.01 -20.88
C PHE A 248 2.26 -8.70 -22.25
N LYS A 249 1.89 -8.01 -23.33
CA LYS A 249 1.91 -8.54 -24.70
C LYS A 249 3.27 -9.16 -25.07
N GLY A 250 3.27 -10.46 -25.38
CA GLY A 250 4.47 -11.24 -25.71
C GLY A 250 5.34 -11.65 -24.51
N ARG A 251 4.93 -11.33 -23.29
CA ARG A 251 5.61 -11.64 -22.02
C ARG A 251 4.73 -12.46 -21.07
N GLU A 252 3.64 -13.03 -21.57
CA GLU A 252 2.61 -13.69 -20.77
C GLU A 252 3.19 -14.79 -19.88
N ILE A 253 4.05 -15.65 -20.44
CA ILE A 253 4.73 -16.74 -19.70
C ILE A 253 5.63 -16.18 -18.59
N ALA A 254 6.32 -15.07 -18.83
CA ALA A 254 7.26 -14.50 -17.87
C ALA A 254 6.56 -13.75 -16.73
N LEU A 255 5.34 -13.25 -16.98
CA LEU A 255 4.62 -12.34 -16.07
C LEU A 255 3.43 -12.99 -15.39
N THR A 256 3.05 -14.21 -15.75
CA THR A 256 1.92 -14.93 -15.15
C THR A 256 2.32 -16.33 -14.71
N HIS A 257 1.40 -17.04 -14.06
CA HIS A 257 1.52 -18.46 -13.73
C HIS A 257 0.98 -19.39 -14.84
N ILE A 258 0.77 -18.87 -16.06
CA ILE A 258 0.06 -19.58 -17.13
C ILE A 258 0.76 -20.88 -17.54
N PHE A 259 2.07 -20.93 -17.36
CA PHE A 259 2.87 -22.12 -17.64
C PHE A 259 3.71 -22.52 -16.42
N PRO A 260 3.74 -23.81 -16.05
CA PRO A 260 3.03 -24.94 -16.66
C PRO A 260 1.59 -25.15 -16.16
N GLY A 261 1.14 -24.39 -15.14
CA GLY A 261 -0.07 -24.68 -14.37
C GLY A 261 -1.39 -24.18 -14.97
N GLY A 262 -1.36 -23.40 -16.04
CA GLY A 262 -2.57 -22.85 -16.68
C GLY A 262 -3.19 -21.66 -15.94
N ASP A 263 -2.58 -21.16 -14.87
CA ASP A 263 -3.15 -20.08 -14.06
C ASP A 263 -2.83 -18.71 -14.66
N ILE A 264 -3.88 -17.96 -15.02
CA ILE A 264 -3.76 -16.68 -15.73
C ILE A 264 -3.29 -15.50 -14.86
N HIS A 265 -3.21 -15.67 -13.54
CA HIS A 265 -2.90 -14.58 -12.62
C HIS A 265 -1.44 -14.13 -12.76
N PRO A 266 -1.15 -12.85 -12.49
CA PRO A 266 0.22 -12.35 -12.51
C PRO A 266 1.06 -13.09 -11.49
N ASN A 267 2.32 -13.36 -11.84
CA ASN A 267 3.33 -13.72 -10.85
C ASN A 267 3.97 -12.44 -10.28
N GLN A 268 4.95 -12.60 -9.40
CA GLN A 268 5.67 -11.48 -8.80
C GLN A 268 6.28 -10.48 -9.81
N SER A 269 6.76 -10.95 -10.96
CA SER A 269 7.26 -10.08 -12.04
C SER A 269 6.11 -9.35 -12.75
N GLY A 270 4.97 -10.01 -12.94
CA GLY A 270 3.76 -9.39 -13.50
C GLY A 270 3.21 -8.29 -12.59
N TYR A 271 3.11 -8.55 -11.28
CA TYR A 271 2.67 -7.54 -10.31
C TYR A 271 3.62 -6.34 -10.22
N GLU A 272 4.92 -6.56 -10.39
CA GLU A 272 5.88 -5.45 -10.52
C GLU A 272 5.64 -4.63 -11.78
N VAL A 273 5.38 -5.26 -12.92
CA VAL A 273 5.05 -4.55 -14.16
C VAL A 273 3.77 -3.71 -14.01
N ILE A 274 2.73 -4.25 -13.36
CA ILE A 274 1.49 -3.50 -13.08
C ILE A 274 1.79 -2.30 -12.18
N ALA A 275 2.52 -2.51 -11.09
CA ALA A 275 2.89 -1.42 -10.18
C ALA A 275 3.71 -0.34 -10.89
N LYS A 276 4.62 -0.74 -11.79
CA LYS A 276 5.47 0.18 -12.55
C LYS A 276 4.66 1.09 -13.47
N VAL A 277 3.75 0.53 -14.28
CA VAL A 277 2.96 1.36 -15.20
C VAL A 277 2.02 2.32 -14.45
N VAL A 278 1.49 1.91 -13.30
CA VAL A 278 0.67 2.80 -12.45
C VAL A 278 1.54 3.87 -11.77
N ALA A 279 2.70 3.49 -11.23
CA ALA A 279 3.62 4.44 -10.59
C ALA A 279 4.19 5.48 -11.56
N GLU A 280 4.47 5.07 -12.81
CA GLU A 280 4.87 5.99 -13.87
C GLU A 280 3.75 7.00 -14.19
N GLU A 281 2.48 6.61 -14.17
CA GLU A 281 1.36 7.52 -14.39
C GLU A 281 1.09 8.46 -13.20
N VAL A 282 1.24 7.96 -11.97
CA VAL A 282 0.92 8.71 -10.74
C VAL A 282 2.08 9.63 -10.32
N TRP A 283 3.31 9.11 -10.33
CA TRP A 283 4.50 9.80 -9.81
C TRP A 283 5.56 10.11 -10.87
N GLY A 284 5.35 9.70 -12.13
CA GLY A 284 6.32 9.93 -13.22
C GLY A 284 7.53 9.01 -13.18
N SER A 285 7.62 8.10 -12.20
CA SER A 285 8.74 7.16 -12.07
C SER A 285 8.37 5.95 -11.21
N TYR A 286 9.16 4.89 -11.34
CA TYR A 286 9.15 3.74 -10.44
C TYR A 286 10.56 3.52 -9.89
N GLN A 287 10.68 3.50 -8.57
CA GLN A 287 11.92 3.19 -7.87
C GLN A 287 12.12 1.68 -7.82
N GLU A 288 13.03 1.21 -8.67
CA GLU A 288 13.41 -0.21 -8.71
C GLU A 288 13.98 -0.66 -7.37
N ASN A 289 13.53 -1.83 -6.93
CA ASN A 289 14.04 -2.47 -5.72
C ASN A 289 15.47 -2.97 -5.96
N SER A 290 16.45 -2.13 -5.62
CA SER A 290 17.86 -2.53 -5.70
C SER A 290 18.16 -3.67 -4.72
N VAL A 291 19.00 -4.61 -5.16
CA VAL A 291 19.52 -5.70 -4.33
C VAL A 291 20.20 -5.11 -3.09
N LEU A 292 19.99 -5.74 -1.94
CA LEU A 292 20.71 -5.41 -0.70
C LEU A 292 22.21 -5.56 -0.93
N GLN A 293 22.99 -4.57 -0.51
CA GLN A 293 24.44 -4.67 -0.53
C GLN A 293 24.89 -5.79 0.41
N GLU A 294 25.95 -6.51 0.03
CA GLU A 294 26.51 -7.58 0.85
C GLU A 294 26.88 -7.05 2.25
N GLY A 295 26.47 -7.76 3.30
CA GLY A 295 26.68 -7.36 4.69
C GLY A 295 25.68 -6.33 5.24
N MET A 296 24.79 -5.74 4.42
CA MET A 296 23.71 -4.89 4.92
C MET A 296 22.46 -5.71 5.29
N PRO A 297 21.96 -5.63 6.53
CA PRO A 297 20.75 -6.38 6.91
C PRO A 297 19.46 -5.77 6.37
N VAL A 298 19.45 -4.45 6.15
CA VAL A 298 18.30 -3.68 5.63
C VAL A 298 18.77 -2.43 4.88
N LYS A 299 17.98 -1.98 3.90
CA LYS A 299 18.10 -0.65 3.28
C LYS A 299 17.35 0.37 4.13
N ILE A 300 17.86 1.60 4.19
CA ILE A 300 17.20 2.71 4.88
C ILE A 300 16.89 3.82 3.87
N VAL A 301 15.66 4.31 3.86
CA VAL A 301 15.19 5.43 3.05
C VAL A 301 14.64 6.48 4.00
N VAL A 302 15.10 7.72 3.90
CA VAL A 302 14.68 8.85 4.74
C VAL A 302 14.19 9.97 3.82
N LYS A 303 12.94 10.40 3.98
CA LYS A 303 12.31 11.41 3.09
C LYS A 303 12.47 11.06 1.59
N GLY A 304 12.25 9.80 1.22
CA GLY A 304 12.41 9.34 -0.16
C GLY A 304 13.84 9.10 -0.64
N GLU A 305 14.86 9.51 0.13
CA GLU A 305 16.26 9.36 -0.28
C GLU A 305 16.90 8.16 0.41
N LYS A 306 17.62 7.33 -0.35
CA LYS A 306 18.40 6.22 0.21
C LYS A 306 19.49 6.78 1.12
N LEU A 307 19.54 6.34 2.37
CA LEU A 307 20.56 6.74 3.33
C LEU A 307 21.91 6.19 2.91
N GLN A 308 22.77 7.06 2.40
CA GLN A 308 24.17 6.75 2.10
C GLN A 308 24.99 6.94 3.38
N SER A 309 25.43 5.84 3.99
CA SER A 309 26.28 5.89 5.18
C SER A 309 27.32 4.77 5.18
N PRO A 310 28.55 5.04 5.64
CA PRO A 310 29.54 3.99 5.92
C PRO A 310 29.18 3.17 7.17
N ASN A 311 28.27 3.64 8.02
CA ASN A 311 27.87 2.94 9.24
C ASN A 311 26.71 1.98 8.94
N ILE A 312 27.04 0.69 8.83
CA ILE A 312 26.07 -0.36 8.49
C ILE A 312 25.01 -0.49 9.62
N PRO A 313 23.70 -0.56 9.29
CA PRO A 313 22.66 -0.87 10.26
C PRO A 313 22.93 -2.19 10.99
N VAL A 314 22.58 -2.26 12.29
CA VAL A 314 22.73 -3.47 13.09
C VAL A 314 21.36 -4.05 13.42
N LEU A 315 21.14 -5.33 13.12
CA LEU A 315 19.94 -6.05 13.53
C LEU A 315 20.25 -6.84 14.82
N ARG A 316 19.55 -6.55 15.91
CA ARG A 316 19.67 -7.28 17.19
C ARG A 316 18.29 -7.53 17.76
N GLN A 317 17.98 -8.80 18.07
CA GLN A 317 16.71 -9.21 18.66
C GLN A 317 15.47 -8.69 17.90
N GLY A 318 15.54 -8.68 16.56
CA GLY A 318 14.47 -8.19 15.70
C GLY A 318 14.34 -6.66 15.64
N GLN A 319 15.25 -5.90 16.25
CA GLN A 319 15.29 -4.43 16.18
C GLN A 319 16.43 -3.93 15.30
N THR A 320 16.12 -2.93 14.46
CA THR A 320 17.10 -2.22 13.65
C THR A 320 17.72 -1.09 14.45
N PHE A 321 19.04 -1.07 14.50
CA PHE A 321 19.83 -0.02 15.11
C PHE A 321 20.57 0.76 14.03
N LEU A 322 20.52 2.08 14.13
CA LEU A 322 21.22 2.99 13.23
C LEU A 322 22.19 3.86 14.01
N ALA A 323 23.27 4.28 13.36
CA ALA A 323 24.14 5.30 13.90
C ALA A 323 23.35 6.61 14.06
N LEU A 324 23.35 7.15 15.28
CA LEU A 324 22.53 8.29 15.67
C LEU A 324 22.76 9.50 14.76
N ARG A 325 24.04 9.78 14.47
CA ARG A 325 24.43 10.94 13.67
C ARG A 325 23.79 10.89 12.28
N ASP A 326 23.95 9.77 11.57
CA ASP A 326 23.47 9.59 10.21
C ASP A 326 21.96 9.79 10.12
N ILE A 327 21.20 9.20 11.05
CA ILE A 327 19.74 9.37 11.04
C ILE A 327 19.34 10.80 11.42
N THR A 328 20.02 11.45 12.37
CA THR A 328 19.71 12.84 12.73
C THR A 328 20.02 13.81 11.61
N GLU A 329 21.16 13.63 10.90
CA GLU A 329 21.51 14.44 9.73
C GLU A 329 20.51 14.21 8.59
N ALA A 330 20.16 12.96 8.29
CA ALA A 330 19.21 12.63 7.24
C ALA A 330 17.80 13.18 7.51
N VAL A 331 17.32 13.10 8.75
CA VAL A 331 16.03 13.68 9.16
C VAL A 331 16.08 15.21 9.17
N GLY A 332 17.23 15.81 9.48
CA GLY A 332 17.38 17.25 9.74
C GLY A 332 17.15 17.62 11.21
N ALA A 333 17.36 16.67 12.12
CA ALA A 333 17.32 16.87 13.55
C ALA A 333 18.67 17.39 14.09
N SER A 334 18.65 18.10 15.21
CA SER A 334 19.88 18.45 15.93
C SER A 334 20.22 17.38 16.96
N SER A 335 21.51 17.09 17.14
CA SER A 335 21.98 16.17 18.17
C SER A 335 23.16 16.74 18.96
N SER A 336 23.25 16.35 20.24
CA SER A 336 24.34 16.72 21.14
C SER A 336 24.75 15.51 21.98
N TRP A 337 26.01 15.51 22.40
CA TRP A 337 26.59 14.44 23.22
C TRP A 337 27.09 14.99 24.56
N ASP A 338 26.66 14.37 25.65
CA ASP A 338 27.19 14.59 26.99
C ASP A 338 28.14 13.43 27.34
N SER A 339 29.44 13.72 27.30
CA SER A 339 30.49 12.73 27.59
C SER A 339 30.62 12.39 29.07
N LEU A 340 30.19 13.29 29.98
CA LEU A 340 30.26 13.03 31.42
C LEU A 340 29.25 11.95 31.81
N ASN A 341 28.05 12.01 31.22
CA ASN A 341 26.95 11.11 31.53
C ASN A 341 26.72 10.03 30.46
N ASN A 342 27.58 9.93 29.44
CA ASN A 342 27.42 9.04 28.29
C ASN A 342 26.00 9.07 27.70
N THR A 343 25.52 10.27 27.41
CA THR A 343 24.12 10.50 27.03
C THR A 343 24.04 11.32 25.75
N ALA A 344 23.30 10.81 24.77
CA ALA A 344 22.96 11.55 23.57
C ALA A 344 21.63 12.28 23.74
N SER A 345 21.48 13.45 23.14
CA SER A 345 20.21 14.16 23.05
C SER A 345 19.93 14.51 21.60
N VAL A 346 18.70 14.30 21.15
CA VAL A 346 18.22 14.64 19.80
C VAL A 346 17.00 15.52 19.90
N THR A 347 16.93 16.57 19.07
CA THR A 347 15.75 17.46 18.99
C THR A 347 15.29 17.62 17.55
N TYR A 348 13.99 17.47 17.31
CA TYR A 348 13.36 17.65 16.01
C TYR A 348 11.95 18.22 16.19
N ASN A 349 11.59 19.30 15.48
CA ASN A 349 10.26 19.94 15.55
C ASN A 349 9.72 20.14 16.98
N GLY A 350 10.57 20.60 17.90
CA GLY A 350 10.22 20.82 19.32
C GLY A 350 10.15 19.55 20.19
N ARG A 351 10.23 18.36 19.58
CA ARG A 351 10.35 17.08 20.30
C ARG A 351 11.80 16.80 20.66
N LYS A 352 12.03 16.23 21.83
CA LYS A 352 13.36 15.93 22.36
C LYS A 352 13.45 14.51 22.89
N VAL A 353 14.51 13.79 22.52
CA VAL A 353 14.80 12.45 23.01
C VAL A 353 16.19 12.44 23.66
N ILE A 354 16.28 11.99 24.90
CA ILE A 354 17.52 11.83 25.67
C ILE A 354 17.79 10.33 25.82
N ILE A 355 18.98 9.89 25.43
CA ILE A 355 19.36 8.50 25.24
C ILE A 355 20.64 8.23 26.03
N PRO A 356 20.54 7.78 27.28
CA PRO A 356 21.69 7.31 28.03
C PRO A 356 22.17 5.95 27.47
N ILE A 357 23.46 5.82 27.19
CA ILE A 357 24.02 4.57 26.64
C ILE A 357 23.93 3.44 27.68
N GLY A 358 23.52 2.25 27.23
CA GLY A 358 23.39 1.06 28.09
C GLY A 358 22.18 1.07 29.03
N SER A 359 21.40 2.15 29.06
CA SER A 359 20.23 2.29 29.93
C SER A 359 19.03 1.47 29.42
N SER A 360 18.31 0.83 30.34
CA SER A 360 17.03 0.17 30.07
C SER A 360 15.86 1.14 29.85
N LYS A 361 16.15 2.45 29.76
CA LYS A 361 15.18 3.51 29.49
C LYS A 361 15.78 4.68 28.73
N ILE A 362 14.96 5.30 27.90
CA ILE A 362 15.22 6.61 27.28
C ILE A 362 14.21 7.64 27.82
N ILE A 363 14.45 8.93 27.58
CA ILE A 363 13.50 9.99 27.94
C ILE A 363 13.03 10.66 26.65
N ALA A 364 11.77 10.50 26.27
CA ALA A 364 11.17 11.16 25.12
C ALA A 364 10.16 12.20 25.57
N ASN A 365 10.36 13.46 25.19
CA ASN A 365 9.48 14.57 25.53
C ASN A 365 9.17 14.71 27.04
N GLY A 366 10.14 14.33 27.87
CA GLY A 366 10.03 14.36 29.34
C GLY A 366 9.48 13.08 29.97
N GLU A 367 9.08 12.08 29.18
CA GLU A 367 8.57 10.79 29.67
C GLU A 367 9.63 9.69 29.54
N GLU A 368 9.72 8.83 30.56
CA GLU A 368 10.60 7.66 30.52
C GLU A 368 9.97 6.52 29.71
N ILE A 369 10.64 6.12 28.63
CA ILE A 369 10.23 4.97 27.81
C ILE A 369 11.18 3.80 28.09
N PRO A 370 10.68 2.65 28.60
CA PRO A 370 11.50 1.48 28.83
C PRO A 370 11.96 0.84 27.51
N THR A 371 13.16 0.26 27.53
CA THR A 371 13.71 -0.52 26.42
C THR A 371 14.49 -1.72 26.94
N ASN A 372 14.24 -2.89 26.34
CA ASN A 372 15.03 -4.10 26.57
C ASN A 372 16.27 -4.19 25.67
N ASN A 373 16.42 -3.21 24.78
CA ASN A 373 17.43 -3.13 23.74
C ASN A 373 18.10 -1.75 23.84
N PRO A 374 19.05 -1.56 24.77
CA PRO A 374 19.65 -0.27 25.04
C PRO A 374 20.49 0.22 23.85
N ALA A 375 20.60 1.54 23.70
CA ALA A 375 21.58 2.14 22.81
C ALA A 375 22.99 1.74 23.24
N PHE A 376 23.89 1.57 22.28
CA PHE A 376 25.26 1.11 22.53
C PHE A 376 26.28 1.88 21.69
N LEU A 377 27.54 1.82 22.11
CA LEU A 377 28.66 2.32 21.29
C LEU A 377 29.16 1.19 20.40
N ASN A 378 29.07 1.38 19.08
CA ASN A 378 29.64 0.49 18.09
C ASN A 378 31.02 1.02 17.68
N ILE A 379 32.05 0.17 17.73
CA ILE A 379 33.41 0.56 17.36
C ILE A 379 33.63 0.28 15.88
N ILE A 380 33.93 1.33 15.11
CA ILE A 380 34.21 1.26 13.68
C ILE A 380 35.60 1.86 13.45
N GLY A 381 36.57 1.00 13.17
CA GLY A 381 37.98 1.39 13.11
C GLY A 381 38.46 1.92 14.47
N GLN A 382 38.84 3.19 14.54
CA GLN A 382 39.29 3.86 15.76
C GLN A 382 38.19 4.74 16.40
N GLU A 383 36.99 4.79 15.82
CA GLU A 383 35.91 5.66 16.27
C GLU A 383 34.80 4.86 16.96
N ALA A 384 34.23 5.42 18.03
CA ALA A 384 33.00 4.91 18.63
C ALA A 384 31.80 5.69 18.10
N LYS A 385 30.79 4.98 17.59
CA LYS A 385 29.53 5.56 17.10
C LYS A 385 28.38 5.12 17.99
N THR A 386 27.50 6.04 18.36
CA THR A 386 26.28 5.69 19.09
C THR A 386 25.27 5.06 18.16
N TYR A 387 24.86 3.84 18.47
CA TYR A 387 23.79 3.11 17.78
C TYR A 387 22.55 3.07 18.65
N ILE A 388 21.40 3.42 18.07
CA ILE A 388 20.12 3.52 18.76
C ILE A 388 19.06 2.65 18.10
N PRO A 389 18.15 2.01 18.86
CA PRO A 389 16.96 1.38 18.29
C PRO A 389 16.13 2.41 17.52
N LEU A 390 15.93 2.17 16.22
CA LEU A 390 15.21 3.09 15.35
C LEU A 390 13.78 3.35 15.84
N ALA A 391 13.09 2.32 16.35
CA ALA A 391 11.72 2.45 16.83
C ALA A 391 11.57 3.47 17.96
N LEU A 392 12.54 3.53 18.88
CA LEU A 392 12.53 4.49 19.99
C LEU A 392 12.77 5.92 19.51
N LEU A 393 13.70 6.09 18.56
CA LEU A 393 13.95 7.39 17.96
C LEU A 393 12.72 7.89 17.18
N ALA A 394 12.07 6.98 16.44
CA ALA A 394 10.87 7.28 15.68
C ALA A 394 9.71 7.70 16.59
N GLN A 395 9.43 6.92 17.64
CA GLN A 395 8.39 7.23 18.61
C GLN A 395 8.64 8.60 19.28
N GLY A 396 9.85 8.82 19.79
CA GLY A 396 10.17 10.04 20.51
C GLY A 396 10.17 11.31 19.64
N LEU A 397 10.58 11.19 18.37
CA LEU A 397 10.62 12.31 17.42
C LEU A 397 9.37 12.43 16.54
N GLY A 398 8.42 11.48 16.63
CA GLY A 398 7.20 11.48 15.83
C GLY A 398 7.38 11.13 14.35
N LEU A 399 8.39 10.31 14.04
CA LEU A 399 8.66 9.84 12.68
C LEU A 399 7.73 8.67 12.33
N ASP A 400 7.27 8.61 11.08
CA ASP A 400 6.59 7.43 10.55
C ASP A 400 7.65 6.45 10.02
N VAL A 401 7.76 5.29 10.67
CA VAL A 401 8.69 4.22 10.27
C VAL A 401 7.90 3.02 9.78
N GLN A 402 8.11 2.67 8.51
CA GLN A 402 7.48 1.53 7.87
C GLN A 402 8.52 0.60 7.29
N TYR A 403 8.33 -0.70 7.46
CA TYR A 403 9.24 -1.72 6.96
C TYR A 403 8.59 -2.55 5.86
N ALA A 404 9.26 -2.61 4.72
CA ALA A 404 8.89 -3.42 3.57
C ALA A 404 9.72 -4.71 3.56
N GLU A 405 9.08 -5.83 3.90
CA GLU A 405 9.75 -7.12 4.09
C GLU A 405 10.35 -7.68 2.79
N LYS A 406 9.68 -7.48 1.65
CA LYS A 406 10.09 -8.04 0.36
C LYS A 406 11.30 -7.31 -0.20
N SER A 407 11.29 -5.98 -0.12
CA SER A 407 12.44 -5.17 -0.52
C SER A 407 13.50 -5.03 0.58
N LYS A 408 13.22 -5.48 1.82
CA LYS A 408 14.07 -5.31 3.01
C LYS A 408 14.45 -3.86 3.24
N THR A 409 13.46 -2.98 3.14
CA THR A 409 13.65 -1.53 3.20
C THR A 409 12.89 -0.94 4.39
N VAL A 410 13.56 -0.12 5.18
CA VAL A 410 12.94 0.72 6.21
C VAL A 410 12.76 2.12 5.63
N PHE A 411 11.53 2.58 5.53
CA PHE A 411 11.15 3.94 5.16
C PHE A 411 10.93 4.78 6.41
N ILE A 412 11.50 5.98 6.42
CA ILE A 412 11.40 6.95 7.51
C ILE A 412 10.87 8.26 6.93
N ASN A 413 9.61 8.56 7.25
CA ASN A 413 8.89 9.74 6.80
C ASN A 413 8.60 10.70 7.97
N LEU A 414 8.52 12.00 7.67
CA LEU A 414 8.49 13.09 8.65
C LEU A 414 7.09 13.60 8.94
#